data_AF-A0A2V9K8Z4-F1
#
_entry.id   AF-A0A2V9K8Z4-F1
#
_cell.length_a   1.000
_cell.length_b   1.000
_cell.length_c   1.000
_cell.angle_alpha   90.00
_cell.angle_beta   90.00
_cell.angle_gamma   90.00
#
_symmetry.space_group_name_H-M   'P 1'
#
loop_
_entity.id
_entity.type
_entity.pdbx_description
1 polymer ?
#
loop_
_entity_poly.entity_id
_entity_poly.type
_entity_poly.pdbx_seq_one_letter_code
_entity_poly.pdbx_strand_id
1 'polypeptide(L)' 'MSSHGITTSHFAEMLQEGLDRVVFDESGLPGFYDLSLYWNPEKPETVTDSVRQELGLELVNERRPVKVLVIDHFEVPLLK' A
#
# COMPACT_ATOMS: atom_id res chain seq x y z
N MET A 1 -13.28 -1.67 -3.23
CA MET A 1 -12.52 -2.93 -3.41
C MET A 1 -12.93 -3.90 -2.31
N SER A 2 -13.02 -5.18 -2.64
CA SER A 2 -13.21 -6.25 -1.65
C SER A 2 -12.24 -7.37 -1.97
N SER A 3 -11.56 -7.87 -0.95
CA SER A 3 -10.53 -8.92 -1.05
C SER A 3 -10.76 -9.93 0.07
N HIS A 4 -10.58 -11.21 -0.24
CA HIS A 4 -10.78 -12.31 0.69
C HIS A 4 -9.48 -13.04 0.98
N GLY A 5 -9.25 -13.39 2.24
CA GLY A 5 -8.10 -14.17 2.68
C GLY A 5 -6.75 -13.54 2.36
N ILE A 6 -6.60 -12.21 2.53
CA ILE A 6 -5.35 -11.50 2.26
C ILE A 6 -4.67 -11.05 3.55
N THR A 7 -3.35 -10.87 3.51
CA THR A 7 -2.62 -10.25 4.61
C THR A 7 -2.79 -8.73 4.60
N THR A 8 -2.60 -8.09 5.74
CA THR A 8 -2.55 -6.62 5.83
C THR A 8 -1.43 -6.01 4.99
N SER A 9 -0.34 -6.74 4.77
CA SER A 9 0.76 -6.30 3.90
C SER A 9 0.33 -6.28 2.44
N HIS A 10 -0.42 -7.29 1.98
CA HIS A 10 -0.96 -7.27 0.62
C HIS A 10 -2.01 -6.18 0.45
N PHE A 11 -2.82 -5.93 1.49
CA PHE A 11 -3.75 -4.80 1.48
C PHE A 11 -3.01 -3.45 1.37
N ALA A 12 -1.89 -3.27 2.06
CA ALA A 12 -1.05 -2.08 1.92
C ALA A 12 -0.56 -1.92 0.48
N GLU A 13 -0.08 -2.98 -0.18
CA GLU A 13 0.32 -2.95 -1.59
C GLU A 13 -0.80 -2.46 -2.52
N MET A 14 -2.03 -2.93 -2.31
CA MET A 14 -3.21 -2.47 -3.07
C MET A 14 -3.51 -0.99 -2.86
N LEU A 15 -3.31 -0.46 -1.64
CA LEU A 15 -3.43 0.97 -1.38
C LEU A 15 -2.33 1.77 -2.08
N GLN A 16 -1.12 1.21 -2.23
CA GLN A 16 -0.04 1.90 -2.94
C GLN A 16 -0.38 2.15 -4.41
N GLU A 17 -0.95 1.14 -5.07
CA GLU A 17 -1.37 1.23 -6.48
C GLU A 17 -2.43 2.33 -6.66
N GLY A 18 -3.38 2.43 -5.73
CA GLY A 18 -4.43 3.45 -5.80
C GLY A 18 -3.95 4.86 -5.45
N LEU A 19 -3.00 4.99 -4.52
CA LEU A 19 -2.57 6.30 -3.99
C LEU A 19 -1.32 6.86 -4.65
N ASP A 20 -0.66 6.10 -5.53
CA ASP A 20 0.65 6.43 -6.11
C ASP A 20 1.68 6.82 -5.05
N ARG A 21 1.62 6.14 -3.89
CA ARG A 21 2.45 6.40 -2.71
C ARG A 21 2.81 5.10 -2.02
N VAL A 22 4.01 5.05 -1.46
CA VAL A 22 4.43 3.92 -0.63
C VAL A 22 3.59 3.87 0.65
N VAL A 23 3.10 2.68 1.00
CA VAL A 23 2.27 2.40 2.18
C VAL A 23 2.92 1.21 2.88
N PHE A 24 3.26 1.41 4.16
CA PHE A 24 3.83 0.35 4.99
C PHE A 24 2.75 -0.27 5.86
N ASP A 25 2.77 -1.59 5.98
CA ASP A 25 1.94 -2.29 6.97
C ASP A 25 2.63 -2.25 8.34
N GLU A 26 2.11 -1.39 9.22
CA GLU A 26 2.49 -1.29 10.63
C GLU A 26 1.33 -1.67 11.55
N SER A 27 0.32 -2.35 11.02
CA SER A 27 -0.88 -2.74 11.79
C SER A 27 -0.59 -3.74 12.90
N GLY A 28 0.47 -4.54 12.75
CA GLY A 28 0.81 -5.61 13.68
C GLY A 28 -0.23 -6.75 13.71
N LEU A 29 -1.10 -6.86 12.70
CA LEU A 29 -2.17 -7.85 12.60
C LEU A 29 -1.69 -9.08 11.80
N PRO A 30 -1.38 -10.22 12.45
CA PRO A 30 -0.94 -11.42 11.76
C PRO A 30 -2.12 -12.23 11.20
N GLY A 31 -1.97 -12.77 10.00
CA GLY A 31 -2.90 -13.73 9.42
C GLY A 31 -3.58 -13.23 8.16
N PHE A 32 -4.73 -13.81 7.85
CA PHE A 32 -5.50 -13.56 6.65
C PHE A 32 -6.88 -12.99 7.01
N TYR A 33 -7.28 -11.97 6.28
CA TYR A 33 -8.48 -11.19 6.55
C TYR A 33 -9.28 -11.00 5.26
N ASP A 34 -10.59 -10.91 5.46
CA ASP A 34 -11.51 -10.43 4.45
C ASP A 34 -11.67 -8.92 4.65
N LEU A 35 -11.13 -8.14 3.72
CA LEU A 35 -11.09 -6.69 3.79
C LEU A 35 -12.00 -6.12 2.70
N SER A 36 -12.86 -5.19 3.09
CA SER A 36 -13.71 -4.44 2.17
C SER A 36 -13.52 -2.97 2.46
N LEU A 37 -13.05 -2.24 1.44
CA LEU A 37 -12.82 -0.81 1.50
C LEU A 37 -13.47 -0.13 0.29
N TYR A 38 -14.42 0.74 0.52
CA TYR A 38 -14.98 1.62 -0.50
C TYR A 38 -14.33 3.01 -0.42
N TRP A 39 -13.67 3.42 -1.50
CA TRP A 39 -13.11 4.76 -1.61
C TRP A 39 -13.08 5.20 -3.08
N ASN A 40 -13.03 6.51 -3.30
CA ASN A 40 -13.01 7.10 -4.64
C ASN A 40 -11.56 7.42 -5.05
N PRO A 41 -11.00 6.76 -6.08
CA PRO A 41 -9.64 7.03 -6.55
C PRO A 41 -9.45 8.45 -7.12
N GLU A 42 -10.52 9.11 -7.57
CA GLU A 42 -10.46 10.53 -7.99
C GLU A 42 -10.36 11.50 -6.81
N LYS A 43 -10.59 11.02 -5.58
CA LYS A 43 -10.55 11.78 -4.33
C LYS A 43 -9.71 11.05 -3.28
N PRO A 44 -8.39 10.89 -3.51
CA PRO A 44 -7.53 10.13 -2.62
C PRO A 44 -7.43 10.72 -1.21
N GLU A 45 -7.84 11.96 -0.98
CA GLU A 45 -7.93 12.57 0.34
C GLU A 45 -8.96 11.87 1.26
N THR A 46 -9.96 11.18 0.70
CA THR A 46 -11.01 10.53 1.51
C THR A 46 -10.62 9.13 1.97
N VAL A 47 -9.57 8.54 1.39
CA VAL A 47 -9.15 7.17 1.69
C VAL A 47 -8.84 6.98 3.18
N THR A 48 -8.23 8.00 3.81
CA THR A 48 -7.85 7.96 5.22
C THR A 48 -9.08 7.84 6.12
N ASP A 49 -10.15 8.55 5.78
CA ASP A 49 -11.41 8.49 6.51
C ASP A 49 -12.13 7.16 6.25
N SER A 50 -12.15 6.67 5.01
CA SER A 50 -12.74 5.36 4.67
C SER A 50 -12.04 4.21 5.40
N VAL A 51 -10.70 4.18 5.41
CA VAL A 51 -9.92 3.14 6.12
C VAL A 51 -10.25 3.14 7.62
N ARG A 52 -10.42 4.34 8.21
CA ARG A 52 -10.79 4.47 9.62
C ARG A 52 -12.23 4.02 9.90
N GLN A 53 -13.19 4.41 9.07
CA GLN A 53 -14.60 4.14 9.30
C GLN A 53 -15.00 2.69 8.99
N GLU A 54 -14.45 2.10 7.92
CA GLU A 54 -14.85 0.78 7.43
C GLU A 54 -14.02 -0.34 8.05
N LEU A 55 -12.72 -0.12 8.29
CA LEU A 55 -11.79 -1.14 8.77
C LEU A 55 -11.34 -0.93 10.22
N GLY A 56 -11.57 0.26 10.79
CA GLY A 56 -11.03 0.63 12.10
C GLY A 56 -9.49 0.75 12.11
N LEU A 57 -8.86 0.80 10.94
CA LEU A 57 -7.42 0.98 10.78
C LEU A 57 -7.09 2.47 10.60
N GLU A 58 -5.86 2.86 10.88
CA GLU A 58 -5.43 4.24 10.68
C GLU A 58 -4.37 4.33 9.59
N LEU A 59 -4.59 5.23 8.63
CA LEU A 59 -3.61 5.55 7.59
C LEU A 59 -2.91 6.87 7.94
N VAL A 60 -1.66 6.78 8.39
CA VAL A 60 -0.87 7.93 8.85
C VAL A 60 0.10 8.39 7.75
N ASN A 61 0.13 9.69 7.47
CA ASN A 61 1.11 10.27 6.56
C ASN A 61 2.42 10.53 7.31
N GLU A 62 3.47 9.79 6.98
CA GLU A 62 4.78 9.88 7.62
C GLU A 62 5.91 10.08 6.60
N ARG A 63 6.92 10.87 6.98
CA ARG A 63 8.20 10.94 6.27
C ARG A 63 9.22 10.13 7.05
N ARG A 64 9.74 9.08 6.44
CA ARG A 64 10.72 8.19 7.08
C ARG A 64 11.90 7.88 6.16
N PRO A 65 13.10 7.62 6.72
CA PRO A 65 14.22 7.15 5.92
C PRO A 65 13.88 5.79 5.31
N VAL A 66 13.96 5.69 3.99
CA VAL A 66 13.76 4.43 3.24
C VAL A 66 15.08 3.99 2.62
N LYS A 67 15.32 2.67 2.64
CA LYS A 67 16.53 2.10 2.02
C LYS A 67 16.29 2.01 0.52
N VAL A 68 16.97 2.86 -0.25
CA VAL A 68 16.90 2.88 -1.72
C VAL A 68 18.17 2.24 -2.29
N LEU A 69 18.01 1.37 -3.31
CA LEU A 69 19.12 0.89 -4.13
C LEU A 69 19.35 1.88 -5.27
N VAL A 70 20.54 2.48 -5.33
CA VAL A 70 20.95 3.35 -6.44
C VAL A 70 21.72 2.51 -7.46
N ILE A 71 21.21 2.41 -8.68
CA ILE A 71 21.93 1.83 -9.82
C ILE A 71 22.49 2.99 -10.64
N ASP A 72 23.81 3.13 -10.61
CA ASP A 72 24.53 4.20 -11.34
C ASP A 72 24.57 3.93 -12.85
N HIS A 73 24.74 2.66 -13.24
CA HIS A 73 24.82 2.26 -14.64
C HIS A 73 24.36 0.82 -14.85
N PHE A 74 23.68 0.57 -15.97
CA PHE A 74 23.25 -0.75 -16.41
C PHE A 74 23.52 -0.92 -17.92
N GLU A 75 24.26 -1.97 -18.30
CA GLU A 75 24.52 -2.36 -19.69
C GLU A 75 23.71 -3.63 -20.02
N VAL A 76 22.89 -3.56 -21.07
CA VAL A 76 22.26 -4.76 -21.65
C VAL A 76 23.31 -5.49 -22.49
N PRO A 77 23.62 -6.77 -22.23
CA PRO A 77 24.57 -7.51 -23.05
C PRO A 77 24.03 -7.67 -24.47
N LEU A 78 24.81 -7.28 -25.47
CA LEU A 78 24.49 -7.58 -26.86
C LEU A 78 24.65 -9.10 -27.08
N LEU A 79 23.54 -9.79 -27.33
CA LEU A 79 23.54 -11.19 -27.77
C LEU A 79 24.26 -11.27 -29.13
N LYS A 80 25.31 -12.10 -29.21
CA LYS A 80 26.00 -12.44 -30.46
C LYS A 80 25.36 -13.64 -31.13
#